data_AF-A0ABD1DSL9-F1
#
_entry.id   AF-A0ABD1DSL9-F1
#
_cell.length_a   1.000
_cell.length_b   1.000
_cell.length_c   1.000
_cell.angle_alpha   90.00
_cell.angle_beta   90.00
_cell.angle_gamma   90.00
#
_symmetry.space_group_name_H-M   'P 1'
#
loop_
_entity.id
_entity.type
_entity.pdbx_description
1 polymer ?
#
loop_
_entity_poly.entity_id
_entity_poly.type
_entity_poly.pdbx_seq_one_letter_code
_entity_poly.pdbx_strand_id
1 'polypeptide(L)'
;MDIIASNLQQQRAITEQLRREAAIQRVPVTQAVADIVKYVTEHEGEDCLLVGFSSQKVNPFREKSSCQILRGEKEITQPSATRSGTSHQPTP
;
A
#
# COMPACT_ATOMS: atom_id res chain seq x y z
N MET A 1 -50.43 -18.38 7.76
CA MET A 1 -50.08 -17.77 9.07
C MET A 1 -48.57 -17.86 9.32
N ASP A 2 -47.90 -18.86 8.72
CA ASP A 2 -46.47 -19.16 8.86
C ASP A 2 -45.53 -18.10 8.29
N ILE A 3 -45.92 -17.42 7.20
CA ILE A 3 -45.13 -16.31 6.61
C ILE A 3 -45.01 -15.13 7.58
N ILE A 4 -46.04 -14.85 8.38
CA ILE A 4 -46.02 -13.76 9.36
C ILE A 4 -45.10 -14.16 10.54
N ALA A 5 -45.13 -15.43 10.95
CA ALA A 5 -44.27 -15.96 12.00
C ALA A 5 -42.78 -15.96 11.60
N SER A 6 -42.45 -16.35 10.36
CA SER A 6 -41.07 -16.34 9.86
C SER A 6 -40.49 -14.93 9.74
N ASN A 7 -41.27 -13.99 9.20
CA ASN A 7 -40.87 -12.57 9.11
C ASN A 7 -40.64 -11.96 10.50
N LEU A 8 -41.52 -12.26 11.47
CA LEU A 8 -41.36 -11.80 12.84
C LEU A 8 -40.08 -12.34 13.48
N GLN A 9 -39.75 -13.61 13.23
CA GLN A 9 -38.54 -14.21 13.77
C GLN A 9 -37.27 -13.63 13.14
N GLN A 10 -37.28 -13.34 11.84
CA GLN A 10 -36.18 -12.63 11.18
C GLN A 10 -36.01 -11.22 11.74
N GLN A 11 -37.09 -10.47 11.95
CA GLN A 11 -37.01 -9.12 12.54
C GLN A 11 -36.45 -9.14 13.96
N ARG A 12 -36.80 -10.15 14.77
CA ARG A 12 -36.20 -10.34 16.11
C ARG A 12 -34.71 -10.57 16.01
N ALA A 13 -34.26 -11.46 15.12
CA ALA A 13 -32.85 -11.73 14.92
C ALA A 13 -32.06 -10.48 14.48
N ILE A 14 -32.60 -9.70 13.54
CA ILE A 14 -32.00 -8.43 13.10
C ILE A 14 -31.94 -7.43 14.27
N THR A 15 -33.01 -7.31 15.05
CA THR A 15 -33.03 -6.40 16.20
C THR A 15 -31.98 -6.78 17.23
N GLU A 16 -31.81 -8.08 17.51
CA GLU A 16 -30.77 -8.57 18.40
C GLU A 16 -29.37 -8.29 17.86
N GLN A 17 -29.14 -8.46 16.55
CA GLN A 17 -27.88 -8.10 15.91
C GLN A 17 -27.58 -6.60 16.07
N LEU A 18 -28.53 -5.74 15.71
CA LEU A 18 -28.37 -4.29 15.80
C LEU A 18 -28.10 -3.83 17.24
N ARG A 19 -28.73 -4.46 18.24
CA ARG A 19 -28.44 -4.18 19.65
C ARG A 19 -27.00 -4.52 20.03
N ARG A 20 -26.45 -5.62 19.52
CA ARG A 20 -25.04 -5.98 19.73
C ARG A 20 -24.11 -4.98 19.06
N GLU A 21 -24.40 -4.58 17.82
CA GLU A 21 -23.60 -3.60 17.08
C GLU A 21 -23.62 -2.21 17.72
N ALA A 22 -24.79 -1.78 18.22
CA ALA A 22 -24.95 -0.51 18.93
C ALA A 22 -24.21 -0.47 20.27
N ALA A 23 -23.98 -1.63 20.90
CA ALA A 23 -23.26 -1.75 22.16
C ALA A 23 -21.72 -1.69 22.00
N ILE A 24 -21.21 -1.70 20.76
CA ILE A 24 -19.77 -1.62 20.49
C ILE A 24 -19.27 -0.22 20.90
N GLN A 25 -18.30 -0.20 21.81
CA GLN A 25 -17.60 1.03 22.20
C GLN A 25 -16.72 1.51 21.05
N ARG A 26 -16.94 2.74 20.59
CA ARG A 26 -16.16 3.36 19.51
C ARG A 26 -15.07 4.25 20.10
N VAL A 27 -13.93 4.28 19.42
CA VAL A 27 -12.88 5.28 19.70
C VAL A 27 -13.19 6.59 18.96
N PRO A 28 -12.75 7.74 19.49
CA PRO A 28 -12.84 9.01 18.77
C PRO A 28 -12.11 8.94 17.43
N VAL A 29 -12.68 9.56 16.41
CA VAL A 29 -12.07 9.59 15.06
C VAL A 29 -10.68 10.22 15.09
N THR A 30 -10.49 11.27 15.90
CA THR A 30 -9.19 11.92 16.07
C THR A 30 -8.12 10.96 16.59
N GLN A 31 -8.46 10.09 17.54
CA GLN A 31 -7.57 9.06 18.07
C GLN A 31 -7.27 8.00 17.00
N ALA A 32 -8.31 7.46 16.35
CA ALA A 32 -8.13 6.45 15.30
C ALA A 32 -7.22 6.94 14.16
N VAL A 33 -7.39 8.20 13.74
CA VAL A 33 -6.54 8.81 12.71
C VAL A 33 -5.10 8.97 13.19
N ALA A 34 -4.89 9.42 14.44
CA ALA A 34 -3.55 9.53 15.01
C ALA A 34 -2.83 8.18 15.05
N ASP A 35 -3.54 7.11 15.43
CA ASP A 35 -3.00 5.75 15.47
C ASP A 35 -2.65 5.23 14.06
N ILE A 36 -3.51 5.49 13.07
CA ILE A 36 -3.23 5.12 11.67
C ILE A 36 -1.99 5.86 11.15
N VAL A 37 -1.91 7.19 11.36
CA VAL A 37 -0.77 7.99 10.91
C VAL A 37 0.51 7.50 11.57
N LYS A 38 0.48 7.27 12.89
CA LYS A 38 1.61 6.75 13.63
C LYS A 38 2.09 5.42 13.05
N TYR A 39 1.19 4.47 12.82
CA TYR A 39 1.54 3.17 12.27
C TYR A 39 2.19 3.30 10.89
N VAL A 40 1.63 4.13 10.00
CA VAL A 40 2.20 4.35 8.68
C VAL A 40 3.60 4.96 8.79
N THR A 41 3.79 6.02 9.56
CA THR A 41 5.11 6.66 9.73
C THR A 41 6.15 5.73 10.35
N GLU A 42 5.75 4.83 11.24
CA GLU A 42 6.67 3.84 11.82
C GLU A 42 7.15 2.79 10.81
N HIS A 43 6.36 2.47 9.79
CA HIS A 43 6.63 1.37 8.84
C HIS A 43 6.93 1.83 7.42
N GLU A 44 6.76 3.12 7.10
CA GLU A 44 6.93 3.66 5.75
C GLU A 44 8.35 3.43 5.18
N GLY A 45 9.35 3.36 6.05
CA GLY A 45 10.74 3.07 5.67
C GLY A 45 11.00 1.63 5.24
N GLU A 46 10.12 0.70 5.62
CA GLU A 46 10.19 -0.72 5.24
C GLU A 46 9.37 -1.02 3.97
N ASP A 47 8.48 -0.11 3.61
CA ASP A 47 7.64 -0.25 2.43
C ASP A 47 8.45 -0.02 1.14
N CYS A 48 8.88 -1.11 0.53
CA CYS A 48 9.64 -1.12 -0.72
C CYS A 48 8.89 -0.47 -1.90
N LEU A 49 7.56 -0.31 -1.82
CA LEU A 49 6.78 0.38 -2.85
C LEU A 49 6.81 1.90 -2.66
N LEU A 50 7.05 2.36 -1.43
CA LEU A 50 7.13 3.78 -1.09
C LEU A 50 8.57 4.30 -1.18
N VAL A 51 9.52 3.66 -0.49
CA VAL A 51 10.93 4.07 -0.48
C VAL A 51 11.77 3.47 -1.61
N GLY A 52 11.24 2.46 -2.31
CA GLY A 52 11.98 1.68 -3.27
C GLY A 52 12.87 0.62 -2.61
N PHE A 53 13.42 -0.26 -3.45
CA PHE A 53 14.37 -1.26 -2.98
C PHE A 53 15.76 -0.64 -2.76
N SER A 54 16.41 -0.96 -1.65
CA SER A 54 17.78 -0.52 -1.32
C SER A 54 18.82 -0.94 -2.37
N SER A 55 18.55 -2.02 -3.10
CA SER A 55 19.30 -2.43 -4.28
C SER A 55 18.38 -3.16 -5.24
N GLN A 56 18.66 -3.05 -6.54
CA GLN A 56 17.97 -3.85 -7.55
C GLN A 56 18.05 -5.36 -7.24
N LYS A 57 19.12 -5.83 -6.59
CA LYS A 57 19.30 -7.25 -6.24
C LYS A 57 18.29 -7.77 -5.21
N VAL A 58 17.72 -6.92 -4.36
CA VAL A 58 16.72 -7.33 -3.36
C VAL A 58 15.29 -7.28 -3.90
N ASN A 59 15.08 -6.69 -5.09
CA ASN A 59 13.81 -6.74 -5.78
C ASN A 59 13.60 -8.14 -6.41
N PRO A 60 12.60 -8.93 -5.95
CA PRO A 60 12.33 -10.26 -6.51
C PRO A 60 11.94 -10.23 -7.99
N PHE A 61 11.42 -9.10 -8.46
CA PHE A 61 10.98 -8.88 -9.84
C PHE A 61 12.05 -8.22 -10.70
N ARG A 62 13.28 -8.07 -10.20
CA ARG A 62 14.38 -7.49 -10.99
C ARG A 62 14.67 -8.36 -12.20
N GLU A 63 14.86 -7.73 -13.36
CA GLU A 63 15.48 -8.41 -14.49
C GLU A 63 16.83 -9.00 -14.07
N LYS A 64 16.97 -10.33 -14.26
CA LYS A 64 18.25 -10.99 -14.18
C LYS A 64 19.06 -10.47 -15.36
N SER A 65 20.13 -9.74 -15.10
CA SER A 65 21.05 -9.27 -16.13
C SER A 65 21.41 -10.46 -17.00
N SER A 66 20.99 -10.43 -18.28
CA SER A 66 21.32 -11.48 -19.23
C SER A 66 22.83 -11.63 -19.25
N CYS A 67 23.27 -12.88 -19.15
CA CYS A 67 24.67 -13.24 -19.04
C CYS A 67 25.47 -12.61 -20.20
N GLN A 68 26.48 -11.76 -19.91
CA GLN A 68 27.41 -11.22 -20.92
C GLN A 68 28.49 -12.24 -21.35
N ILE A 69 28.27 -13.54 -21.22
CA ILE A 69 29.27 -14.55 -21.62
C ILE A 69 29.43 -14.65 -23.15
N LEU A 70 28.52 -14.05 -23.94
CA LEU A 70 28.65 -13.99 -25.40
C LEU A 70 28.64 -12.53 -25.90
N ARG A 71 29.67 -11.75 -25.57
CA ARG A 71 30.06 -10.60 -26.39
C ARG A 71 31.29 -10.96 -27.22
N GLY A 72 31.08 -11.88 -28.16
CA GLY A 72 31.68 -11.72 -29.49
C GLY A 72 30.83 -10.69 -30.23
N GLU A 73 31.38 -9.48 -30.37
CA GLU A 73 31.02 -8.45 -31.36
C GLU A 73 29.53 -8.27 -31.66
N LYS A 74 28.90 -7.27 -31.01
CA LYS A 74 28.30 -6.14 -31.72
C LYS A 74 27.74 -5.11 -30.73
N GLU A 75 28.15 -3.88 -30.99
CA GLU A 75 27.72 -2.64 -30.38
C GLU A 75 26.22 -2.41 -30.63
N ILE A 76 25.41 -2.38 -29.57
CA ILE A 76 24.15 -1.63 -29.56
C ILE A 76 24.06 -0.92 -28.21
N THR A 77 24.34 0.37 -28.26
CA THR A 77 24.12 1.38 -27.24
C THR A 77 22.69 1.30 -26.67
N GLN A 78 22.54 1.12 -25.36
CA GLN A 78 21.30 1.49 -24.67
C GLN A 78 21.39 2.97 -24.24
N PRO A 79 20.38 3.81 -24.51
CA PRO A 79 20.41 5.21 -24.11
C PRO A 79 20.23 5.32 -22.60
N SER A 80 21.22 5.89 -21.93
CA SER A 80 21.16 6.33 -20.55
C SER A 80 20.27 7.57 -20.47
N ALA A 81 19.06 7.43 -19.93
CA ALA A 81 18.22 8.56 -19.57
C ALA A 81 18.82 9.26 -18.33
N THR A 82 19.72 10.21 -18.54
CA THR A 82 20.15 11.14 -17.49
C THR A 82 19.07 12.20 -17.34
N ARG A 83 18.33 12.14 -16.23
CA ARG A 83 17.36 13.17 -15.85
C ARG A 83 18.16 14.41 -15.40
N SER A 84 18.24 15.43 -16.24
CA SER A 84 18.86 16.71 -15.91
C SER A 84 18.08 17.41 -14.79
N GLY A 85 18.71 17.54 -13.63
CA GLY A 85 18.27 18.46 -12.59
C GLY A 85 18.79 19.86 -12.93
N THR A 86 17.88 20.77 -13.33
CA THR A 86 18.19 22.19 -13.44
C THR A 86 18.26 22.79 -12.04
N SER A 87 19.48 23.00 -11.53
CA SER A 87 19.72 23.80 -10.34
C SER A 87 19.61 25.28 -10.71
N HIS A 88 18.57 25.95 -10.22
CA HIS A 88 18.53 27.41 -10.16
C HIS A 88 19.33 27.87 -8.95
N GLN A 89 20.45 28.53 -9.19
CA GLN A 89 21.20 29.26 -8.17
C GLN A 89 20.88 30.75 -8.28
N PRO A 90 20.60 31.47 -7.19
CA PRO A 90 20.38 32.91 -7.22
C PRO A 90 21.73 33.65 -7.21
N THR A 91 21.88 34.65 -8.07
CA THR A 91 23.02 35.57 -8.12
C THR A 91 22.95 36.63 -7.01
N PRO A 92 24.10 37.12 -6.51
CA PRO A 92 24.15 38.26 -5.59
C PRO A 92 23.76 39.58 -6.25
#